data_AF-A0A1X1RMH7-F1
#
_entry.id   AF-A0A1X1RMH7-F1
#
_cell.length_a   1.000
_cell.length_b   1.000
_cell.length_c   1.000
_cell.angle_alpha   90.00
_cell.angle_beta   90.00
_cell.angle_gamma   90.00
#
_symmetry.space_group_name_H-M   'P 1'
#
loop_
_entity.id
_entity.type
_entity.pdbx_description
1 polymer ?
#
loop_
_entity_poly.entity_id
_entity_poly.type
_entity_poly.pdbx_seq_one_letter_code
_entity_poly.pdbx_strand_id
1 'polypeptide(L)'
;MLTFFGSVLLFVGSLIVLQRTNDAADRRTAEDRQNERQRDYRLFQRDTLLRIGDEVVEAAIETWDQFVTIRNSPAPLRDEPFKEIAVWGRKIAGNVVRLSLIGAHETSQRCIELRDAVNNPELQQTILDLDVVERTTIGAQLHGKEAERLARQQELRSKFEELMEGLNDARKAFSDSVERELARTNQPPR
;
A
#
# COMPACT_ATOMS: atom_id res chain seq x y z
N MET A 1 -16.06 46.73 -63.42
CA MET A 1 -16.57 45.46 -62.87
C MET A 1 -15.49 44.52 -62.33
N LEU A 2 -14.23 44.53 -62.81
CA LEU A 2 -13.19 43.61 -62.31
C LEU A 2 -12.74 43.85 -60.85
N THR A 3 -12.83 45.07 -60.34
CA THR A 3 -12.38 45.42 -58.98
C THR A 3 -13.28 44.89 -57.86
N PHE A 4 -14.56 44.62 -58.16
CA PHE A 4 -15.54 44.14 -57.18
C PHE A 4 -15.40 42.62 -56.90
N PHE A 5 -15.05 41.84 -57.92
CA PHE A 5 -14.84 40.39 -57.77
C PHE A 5 -13.56 40.06 -56.98
N GLY A 6 -12.48 40.82 -57.19
CA GLY A 6 -11.22 40.63 -56.45
C GLY A 6 -11.33 40.93 -54.95
N SER A 7 -12.14 41.92 -54.59
CA SER A 7 -12.36 42.31 -53.18
C SER A 7 -13.24 41.30 -52.43
N VAL A 8 -14.25 40.73 -53.08
CA VAL A 8 -15.06 39.64 -52.50
C VAL A 8 -14.23 38.37 -52.29
N LEU A 9 -13.38 38.00 -53.24
CA LEU A 9 -12.49 36.83 -53.10
C LEU A 9 -11.48 37.00 -51.96
N LEU A 10 -10.92 38.19 -51.76
CA LEU A 10 -10.03 38.49 -50.64
C LEU A 10 -10.77 38.42 -49.30
N PHE A 11 -12.03 38.85 -49.24
CA PHE A 11 -12.84 38.80 -48.03
C PHE A 11 -13.24 37.37 -47.65
N VAL A 12 -13.61 36.54 -48.64
CA VAL A 12 -13.91 35.12 -48.42
C VAL A 12 -12.63 34.37 -48.02
N GLY A 13 -11.50 34.67 -48.66
CA GLY A 13 -10.19 34.12 -48.29
C GLY A 13 -9.78 34.47 -46.86
N SER A 14 -10.00 35.71 -46.41
CA SER A 14 -9.68 36.11 -45.04
C SER A 14 -10.58 35.43 -44.00
N LEU A 15 -11.87 35.27 -44.29
CA LEU A 15 -12.82 34.53 -43.44
C LEU A 15 -12.43 33.05 -43.27
N ILE A 16 -12.00 32.38 -44.34
CA ILE A 16 -11.54 30.98 -44.28
C ILE A 16 -10.28 30.85 -43.43
N VAL A 17 -9.32 31.76 -43.59
CA VAL A 17 -8.09 31.77 -42.76
C VAL A 17 -8.45 32.03 -41.30
N LEU A 18 -9.34 32.99 -41.03
CA LEU A 18 -9.78 33.35 -39.67
C LEU A 18 -10.47 32.17 -38.98
N GLN A 19 -11.35 31.45 -39.68
CA GLN A 19 -12.00 30.24 -39.17
C GLN A 19 -10.97 29.14 -38.85
N ARG A 20 -10.02 28.87 -39.75
CA ARG A 20 -8.96 27.89 -39.51
C ARG A 20 -8.06 28.27 -38.34
N THR A 21 -7.77 29.55 -38.15
CA THR A 21 -6.98 30.01 -37.00
C THR A 21 -7.75 29.91 -35.69
N ASN A 22 -9.06 30.18 -35.70
CA ASN A 22 -9.91 30.01 -34.52
C ASN A 22 -10.05 28.53 -34.14
N ASP A 23 -10.32 27.65 -35.11
CA ASP A 23 -10.39 26.20 -34.87
C ASP A 23 -9.06 25.64 -34.34
N ALA A 24 -7.94 26.14 -34.85
CA ALA A 24 -6.61 25.75 -34.36
C ALA A 24 -6.34 26.29 -32.95
N ALA A 25 -6.78 27.50 -32.62
CA ALA A 25 -6.68 28.07 -31.28
C ALA A 25 -7.58 27.33 -30.28
N ASP A 26 -8.78 26.94 -30.68
CA ASP A 26 -9.72 26.16 -29.85
C ASP A 26 -9.17 24.76 -29.56
N ARG A 27 -8.56 24.10 -30.57
CA ARG A 27 -7.89 22.81 -30.39
C ARG A 27 -6.70 22.91 -29.44
N ARG A 28 -5.81 23.88 -29.64
CA ARG A 28 -4.67 24.13 -28.74
C ARG A 28 -5.14 24.39 -27.31
N THR A 29 -6.17 25.22 -27.15
CA THR A 29 -6.73 25.51 -25.81
C THR A 29 -7.35 24.27 -25.18
N ALA A 30 -8.01 23.41 -25.95
CA ALA A 30 -8.56 22.15 -25.45
C ALA A 30 -7.46 21.16 -25.04
N GLU A 31 -6.38 21.07 -25.83
CA GLU A 31 -5.18 20.29 -25.54
C GLU A 31 -4.49 20.80 -24.26
N ASP A 32 -4.31 22.10 -24.11
CA ASP A 32 -3.72 22.72 -22.91
C ASP A 32 -4.54 22.40 -21.65
N ARG A 33 -5.87 22.57 -21.71
CA ARG A 33 -6.75 22.18 -20.58
C ARG A 33 -6.69 20.68 -20.27
N GLN A 34 -6.52 19.84 -21.27
CA GLN A 34 -6.36 18.40 -21.06
C GLN A 34 -5.02 18.08 -20.40
N ASN A 35 -3.94 18.72 -20.85
CA ASN A 35 -2.61 18.59 -20.27
C ASN A 35 -2.57 19.06 -18.80
N GLU A 36 -3.21 20.18 -18.49
CA GLU A 36 -3.38 20.69 -17.12
C GLU A 36 -4.11 19.67 -16.24
N ARG A 37 -5.28 19.19 -16.67
CA ARG A 37 -6.03 18.17 -15.91
C ARG A 37 -5.23 16.88 -15.68
N GLN A 38 -4.47 16.43 -16.67
CA GLN A 38 -3.61 15.24 -16.53
C GLN A 38 -2.43 15.48 -15.57
N ARG A 39 -1.89 16.70 -15.54
CA ARG A 39 -0.84 17.08 -14.59
C ARG A 39 -1.39 17.12 -13.17
N ASP A 40 -2.52 17.78 -12.97
CA ASP A 40 -3.16 17.91 -11.66
C ASP A 40 -3.57 16.54 -11.11
N TYR A 41 -4.14 15.68 -11.97
CA TYR A 41 -4.48 14.31 -11.59
C TYR A 41 -3.23 13.50 -11.16
N ARG A 42 -2.11 13.63 -11.87
CA ARG A 42 -0.86 12.93 -11.51
C ARG A 42 -0.28 13.43 -10.19
N LEU A 43 -0.33 14.74 -9.94
CA LEU A 43 0.09 15.31 -8.65
C LEU A 43 -0.79 14.79 -7.52
N PHE A 44 -2.11 14.83 -7.71
CA PHE A 44 -3.06 14.25 -6.76
C PHE A 44 -2.80 12.77 -6.49
N GLN A 45 -2.57 11.97 -7.53
CA GLN A 45 -2.28 10.54 -7.42
C GLN A 45 -0.99 10.30 -6.64
N ARG A 46 0.09 11.00 -6.98
CA ARG A 46 1.39 10.91 -6.29
C ARG A 46 1.26 11.26 -4.80
N ASP A 47 0.65 12.39 -4.48
CA ASP A 47 0.55 12.88 -3.09
C ASP A 47 -0.37 11.97 -2.27
N THR A 48 -1.44 11.45 -2.88
CA THR A 48 -2.32 10.47 -2.24
C THR A 48 -1.63 9.14 -2.01
N LEU A 49 -0.84 8.67 -2.98
CA LEU A 49 -0.06 7.44 -2.87
C LEU A 49 0.99 7.53 -1.77
N LEU A 50 1.72 8.65 -1.67
CA LEU A 50 2.68 8.89 -0.59
C LEU A 50 2.00 8.82 0.78
N ARG A 51 0.92 9.58 0.97
CA ARG A 51 0.19 9.60 2.24
C ARG A 51 -0.35 8.22 2.63
N ILE A 52 -0.90 7.45 1.68
CA ILE A 52 -1.37 6.09 1.94
C ILE A 52 -0.19 5.16 2.25
N GLY A 53 0.91 5.28 1.50
CA GLY A 53 2.13 4.52 1.71
C GLY A 53 2.63 4.66 3.15
N ASP A 54 2.75 5.90 3.62
CA ASP A 54 3.17 6.20 5.00
C ASP A 54 2.21 5.59 6.03
N GLU A 55 0.90 5.77 5.86
CA GLU A 55 -0.12 5.23 6.78
C GLU A 55 -0.08 3.69 6.88
N VAL A 56 0.16 3.00 5.77
CA VAL A 56 0.22 1.53 5.71
C VAL A 56 1.54 1.02 6.29
N VAL A 57 2.66 1.65 5.95
CA VAL A 57 3.98 1.27 6.47
C VAL A 57 4.05 1.48 7.98
N GLU A 58 3.55 2.61 8.48
CA GLU A 58 3.45 2.88 9.93
C GLU A 58 2.64 1.78 10.62
N ALA A 59 1.45 1.43 10.10
CA ALA A 59 0.62 0.39 10.70
C ALA A 59 1.30 -0.99 10.72
N ALA A 60 2.10 -1.29 9.69
CA ALA A 60 2.86 -2.54 9.61
C ALA A 60 4.02 -2.57 10.61
N ILE A 61 4.73 -1.45 10.81
CA ILE A 61 5.78 -1.32 11.82
C ILE A 61 5.20 -1.49 13.22
N GLU A 62 4.12 -0.76 13.53
CA GLU A 62 3.43 -0.86 14.82
C GLU A 62 2.95 -2.30 15.07
N THR A 63 2.44 -2.98 14.04
CA THR A 63 2.06 -4.40 14.16
C THR A 63 3.25 -5.29 14.52
N TRP A 64 4.39 -5.11 13.84
CA TRP A 64 5.61 -5.87 14.11
C TRP A 64 6.07 -5.64 15.56
N ASP A 65 6.10 -4.39 16.01
CA ASP A 65 6.47 -4.02 17.39
C ASP A 65 5.52 -4.64 18.41
N GLN A 66 4.22 -4.68 18.13
CA GLN A 66 3.23 -5.34 19.00
C GLN A 66 3.49 -6.85 19.08
N PHE A 67 3.75 -7.54 17.97
CA PHE A 67 4.08 -8.96 18.02
C PHE A 67 5.32 -9.25 18.86
N VAL A 68 6.37 -8.44 18.71
CA VAL A 68 7.60 -8.55 19.51
C VAL A 68 7.34 -8.24 20.98
N THR A 69 6.54 -7.23 21.28
CA THR A 69 6.17 -6.84 22.65
C THR A 69 5.38 -7.95 23.34
N ILE A 70 4.38 -8.51 22.67
CA ILE A 70 3.57 -9.62 23.18
C ILE A 70 4.46 -10.83 23.42
N ARG A 71 5.32 -11.17 22.47
CA ARG A 71 6.22 -12.34 22.56
C ARG A 71 7.20 -12.24 23.72
N ASN A 72 7.72 -11.05 23.99
CA ASN A 72 8.71 -10.79 25.03
C ASN A 72 8.08 -10.38 26.37
N SER A 73 6.76 -10.38 26.47
CA SER A 73 6.06 -10.06 27.71
C SER A 73 6.42 -11.08 28.80
N PRO A 74 6.95 -10.65 29.96
CA PRO A 74 7.18 -11.53 31.09
C PRO A 74 5.86 -11.92 31.80
N ALA A 75 4.80 -11.14 31.57
CA ALA A 75 3.49 -11.36 32.15
C ALA A 75 2.65 -12.33 31.29
N PRO A 76 1.71 -13.07 31.91
CA PRO A 76 0.62 -13.74 31.19
C PRO A 76 0.01 -12.87 30.12
N LEU A 77 -0.18 -13.47 28.95
CA LEU A 77 -1.00 -12.89 27.90
C LEU A 77 -2.39 -12.61 28.50
N ARG A 78 -2.80 -11.34 28.40
CA ARG A 78 -4.10 -10.87 28.88
C ARG A 78 -5.21 -11.36 27.94
N ASP A 79 -6.45 -11.13 28.33
CA ASP A 79 -7.60 -11.28 27.44
C ASP A 79 -7.41 -10.42 26.19
N GLU A 80 -7.62 -11.01 25.01
CA GLU A 80 -7.45 -10.37 23.69
C GLU A 80 -6.05 -9.75 23.42
N PRO A 81 -4.95 -10.53 23.50
CA PRO A 81 -3.59 -9.99 23.38
C PRO A 81 -3.32 -9.36 22.00
N PHE A 82 -4.09 -9.73 20.98
CA PHE A 82 -3.93 -9.28 19.59
C PHE A 82 -4.90 -8.15 19.19
N LYS A 83 -5.59 -7.52 20.15
CA LYS A 83 -6.58 -6.48 19.86
C LYS A 83 -5.99 -5.30 19.07
N GLU A 84 -4.83 -4.80 19.48
CA GLU A 84 -4.16 -3.68 18.80
C GLU A 84 -3.68 -4.07 17.40
N ILE A 85 -3.19 -5.29 17.21
CA ILE A 85 -2.84 -5.84 15.89
C ILE A 85 -4.05 -5.83 14.96
N ALA A 86 -5.24 -6.21 15.46
CA ALA A 86 -6.47 -6.15 14.68
C ALA A 86 -6.89 -4.70 14.33
N VAL A 87 -6.59 -3.71 15.17
CA VAL A 87 -6.80 -2.28 14.87
C VAL A 87 -5.90 -1.87 13.70
N TRP A 88 -4.61 -2.19 13.75
CA TRP A 88 -3.66 -1.87 12.69
C TRP A 88 -3.99 -2.60 11.38
N GLY A 89 -4.38 -3.88 11.45
CA GLY A 89 -4.85 -4.66 10.31
C GLY A 89 -6.06 -4.02 9.62
N ARG A 90 -6.98 -3.39 10.37
CA ARG A 90 -8.10 -2.62 9.80
C ARG A 90 -7.64 -1.32 9.13
N LYS A 91 -6.64 -0.63 9.68
CA LYS A 91 -6.04 0.57 9.06
C LYS A 91 -5.43 0.24 7.69
N ILE A 92 -4.75 -0.90 7.57
CA ILE A 92 -4.22 -1.40 6.30
C ILE A 92 -5.37 -1.71 5.33
N ALA A 93 -6.38 -2.46 5.78
CA ALA A 93 -7.53 -2.82 4.95
C ALA A 93 -8.30 -1.59 4.40
N GLY A 94 -8.46 -0.54 5.20
CA GLY A 94 -9.11 0.70 4.75
C GLY A 94 -8.36 1.42 3.62
N ASN A 95 -7.04 1.21 3.53
CA ASN A 95 -6.20 1.80 2.50
C ASN A 95 -6.16 1.01 1.19
N VAL A 96 -6.54 -0.28 1.20
CA VAL A 96 -6.68 -1.10 -0.02
C VAL A 96 -7.62 -0.44 -1.04
N VAL A 97 -8.81 -0.04 -0.59
CA VAL A 97 -9.83 0.59 -1.45
C VAL A 97 -9.34 1.93 -1.98
N ARG A 98 -8.66 2.73 -1.14
CA ARG A 98 -8.14 4.06 -1.51
C ARG A 98 -7.07 3.95 -2.59
N LEU A 99 -6.19 2.95 -2.51
CA LEU A 99 -5.19 2.65 -3.55
C LEU A 99 -5.86 2.27 -4.88
N SER A 100 -6.90 1.43 -4.83
CA SER A 100 -7.66 1.07 -6.02
C SER A 100 -8.37 2.27 -6.67
N LEU A 101 -8.92 3.19 -5.88
CA LEU A 101 -9.60 4.40 -6.38
C LEU A 101 -8.67 5.36 -7.12
N ILE A 102 -7.39 5.40 -6.74
CA ILE A 102 -6.37 6.20 -7.44
C ILE A 102 -5.67 5.42 -8.55
N GLY A 103 -6.15 4.22 -8.92
CA GLY A 103 -5.59 3.41 -10.00
C GLY A 103 -4.30 2.65 -9.66
N ALA A 104 -3.85 2.67 -8.40
CA ALA A 104 -2.67 1.94 -7.93
C ALA A 104 -3.03 0.47 -7.62
N HIS A 105 -3.51 -0.27 -8.62
CA HIS A 105 -4.06 -1.62 -8.44
C HIS A 105 -3.00 -2.64 -7.99
N GLU A 106 -1.77 -2.54 -8.51
CA GLU A 106 -0.67 -3.42 -8.10
C GLU A 106 -0.35 -3.21 -6.61
N THR A 107 -0.21 -1.96 -6.18
CA THR A 107 0.01 -1.60 -4.77
C THR A 107 -1.17 -1.97 -3.88
N SER A 108 -2.40 -1.84 -4.38
CA SER A 108 -3.61 -2.28 -3.69
C SER A 108 -3.57 -3.78 -3.40
N GLN A 109 -3.14 -4.60 -4.37
CA GLN A 109 -2.96 -6.04 -4.19
C GLN A 109 -1.87 -6.36 -3.16
N ARG A 110 -0.72 -5.68 -3.21
CA ARG A 110 0.34 -5.84 -2.18
C ARG A 110 -0.12 -5.41 -0.79
N CYS A 111 -1.01 -4.43 -0.70
CA CYS A 111 -1.62 -4.01 0.56
C CYS A 111 -2.55 -5.10 1.14
N ILE A 112 -3.26 -5.86 0.29
CA ILE A 112 -4.04 -7.03 0.73
C ILE A 112 -3.11 -8.12 1.28
N GLU A 113 -2.05 -8.45 0.56
CA GLU A 113 -1.06 -9.46 1.01
C GLU A 113 -0.43 -9.07 2.35
N LEU A 114 -0.08 -7.80 2.53
CA LEU A 114 0.41 -7.28 3.81
C LEU A 114 -0.64 -7.37 4.92
N ARG A 115 -1.91 -7.03 4.64
CA ARG A 115 -3.00 -7.18 5.60
C ARG A 115 -3.15 -8.64 6.04
N ASP A 116 -3.06 -9.58 5.12
CA ASP A 116 -3.21 -11.01 5.40
C ASP A 116 -2.03 -11.52 6.25
N ALA A 117 -0.81 -11.05 5.97
CA ALA A 117 0.37 -11.34 6.78
C ALA A 117 0.26 -10.76 8.22
N VAL A 118 -0.24 -9.52 8.36
CA VAL A 118 -0.50 -8.88 9.65
C VAL A 118 -1.55 -9.64 10.47
N ASN A 119 -2.60 -10.14 9.83
CA ASN A 119 -3.66 -10.89 10.49
C ASN A 119 -3.44 -12.41 10.44
N ASN A 120 -2.20 -12.87 10.27
CA ASN A 120 -1.92 -14.29 10.14
C ASN A 120 -2.32 -15.04 11.43
N PRO A 121 -3.34 -15.92 11.38
CA PRO A 121 -3.81 -16.64 12.56
C PRO A 121 -2.76 -17.63 13.08
N GLU A 122 -1.90 -18.15 12.21
CA GLU A 122 -0.84 -19.08 12.57
C GLU A 122 0.26 -18.40 13.39
N LEU A 123 0.58 -17.13 13.07
CA LEU A 123 1.52 -16.34 13.86
C LEU A 123 0.96 -16.09 15.27
N GLN A 124 -0.30 -15.69 15.36
CA GLN A 124 -0.98 -15.49 16.65
C GLN A 124 -1.02 -16.78 17.48
N GLN A 125 -1.38 -17.92 16.87
CA GLN A 125 -1.40 -19.21 17.55
C GLN A 125 -0.01 -19.63 18.01
N THR A 126 1.02 -19.42 17.19
CA THR A 126 2.41 -19.75 17.54
C THR A 126 2.88 -18.98 18.79
N ILE A 127 2.47 -17.71 18.93
CA ILE A 127 2.75 -16.91 20.12
C ILE A 127 2.03 -17.46 21.36
N LEU A 128 0.76 -17.83 21.22
CA LEU A 128 -0.01 -18.44 22.32
C LEU A 128 0.62 -19.77 22.76
N ASP A 129 1.00 -20.62 21.81
CA ASP A 129 1.64 -21.91 22.08
C ASP A 129 2.98 -21.73 22.79
N LEU A 130 3.78 -20.73 22.39
CA LEU A 130 5.04 -20.38 23.05
C LEU A 130 4.83 -19.97 24.51
N ASP A 131 3.83 -19.12 24.78
CA ASP A 131 3.50 -18.70 26.15
C ASP A 131 3.11 -19.91 27.03
N VAL A 132 2.32 -20.84 26.50
CA VAL A 132 1.95 -22.08 27.21
C VAL A 132 3.18 -22.97 27.49
N VAL A 133 4.05 -23.17 26.51
CA VAL A 133 5.26 -24.01 26.65
C VAL A 133 6.26 -23.41 27.65
N GLU A 134 6.38 -22.09 27.70
CA GLU A 134 7.27 -21.39 28.64
C GLU A 134 6.74 -21.48 30.08
N ARG A 135 5.41 -21.47 30.27
CA ARG A 135 4.77 -21.60 31.59
C ARG A 135 4.77 -23.01 32.16
N THR A 136 4.81 -24.05 31.33
CA THR A 136 4.74 -25.46 31.77
C THR A 136 6.08 -26.02 32.28
N THR A 137 7.09 -25.17 32.48
CA THR A 137 8.44 -25.55 32.89
C THR A 137 8.48 -26.41 34.16
N ILE A 138 7.78 -26.02 35.22
CA ILE A 138 7.77 -26.76 36.50
C ILE A 138 7.15 -28.16 36.33
N GLY A 139 6.04 -28.25 35.59
CA GLY A 139 5.39 -29.55 35.31
C GLY A 139 6.28 -30.48 34.48
N ALA A 140 6.99 -29.95 33.48
CA ALA A 140 7.89 -30.74 32.66
C ALA A 140 9.10 -31.28 33.44
N GLN A 141 9.64 -30.50 34.38
CA GLN A 141 10.73 -30.92 35.26
C GLN A 141 10.29 -32.04 36.22
N LEU A 142 9.10 -31.92 36.82
CA LEU A 142 8.55 -32.92 37.72
C LEU A 142 8.23 -34.26 37.03
N HIS A 143 7.96 -34.25 35.72
CA HIS A 143 7.59 -35.43 34.94
C HIS A 143 8.69 -35.95 34.01
N GLY A 144 9.92 -35.40 34.08
CA GLY A 144 11.04 -35.83 33.24
C GLY A 144 10.87 -35.53 31.74
N LYS A 145 10.00 -34.57 31.37
CA LYS A 145 9.68 -34.18 29.99
C LYS A 145 10.41 -32.92 29.52
N GLU A 146 11.51 -32.57 30.17
CA GLU A 146 12.22 -31.33 29.91
C GLU A 146 12.81 -31.27 28.48
N ALA A 147 13.37 -32.38 27.99
CA ALA A 147 13.92 -32.45 26.64
C ALA A 147 12.82 -32.27 25.56
N GLU A 148 11.65 -32.89 25.74
CA GLU A 148 10.51 -32.73 24.84
C GLU A 148 10.01 -31.28 24.82
N ARG A 149 9.91 -30.66 26.00
CA ARG A 149 9.50 -29.25 26.13
C ARG A 149 10.48 -28.31 25.42
N LEU A 150 11.79 -28.50 25.62
CA LEU A 150 12.82 -27.69 24.99
C LEU A 150 12.82 -27.84 23.46
N ALA A 151 12.66 -29.07 22.96
CA ALA A 151 12.54 -29.32 21.52
C ALA A 151 11.32 -28.61 20.92
N ARG A 152 10.15 -28.70 21.58
CA ARG A 152 8.93 -28.01 21.15
C ARG A 152 9.07 -26.49 21.20
N GLN A 153 9.72 -25.95 22.25
CA GLN A 153 9.99 -24.53 22.37
C GLN A 153 10.85 -24.03 21.21
N GLN A 154 11.90 -24.79 20.83
CA GLN A 154 12.77 -24.43 19.72
C GLN A 154 12.03 -24.44 18.38
N GLU A 155 11.22 -25.48 18.12
CA GLU A 155 10.39 -25.57 16.91
C GLU A 155 9.47 -24.35 16.76
N LEU A 156 8.76 -23.99 17.83
CA LEU A 156 7.85 -22.85 17.83
C LEU A 156 8.59 -21.51 17.67
N ARG A 157 9.80 -21.38 18.21
CA ARG A 157 10.65 -20.19 18.03
C ARG A 157 11.06 -20.02 16.57
N SER A 158 11.55 -21.08 15.94
CA SER A 158 11.90 -21.05 14.51
C SER A 158 10.68 -20.73 13.64
N LYS A 159 9.52 -21.31 13.96
CA LYS A 159 8.27 -20.99 13.26
C LYS A 159 7.84 -19.53 13.44
N PHE A 160 7.99 -18.98 14.64
CA PHE A 160 7.71 -17.57 14.89
C PHE A 160 8.62 -16.66 14.04
N GLU A 161 9.92 -16.97 14.00
CA GLU A 161 10.90 -16.21 13.19
C GLU A 161 10.54 -16.24 11.70
N GLU A 162 10.22 -17.42 11.15
CA GLU A 162 9.78 -17.59 9.76
C GLU A 162 8.53 -16.75 9.44
N LEU A 163 7.52 -16.80 10.31
CA LEU A 163 6.27 -16.05 10.10
C LEU A 163 6.48 -14.53 10.22
N MET A 164 7.36 -14.09 11.12
CA MET A 164 7.74 -12.68 11.24
C MET A 164 8.55 -12.19 10.02
N GLU A 165 9.41 -13.05 9.45
CA GLU A 165 10.09 -12.78 8.18
C GLU A 165 9.08 -12.60 7.05
N GLY A 166 8.08 -13.48 6.96
CA GLY A 166 6.99 -13.36 5.98
C GLY A 166 6.20 -12.05 6.07
N LEU A 167 5.95 -11.55 7.30
CA LEU A 167 5.35 -10.23 7.50
C LEU A 167 6.25 -9.10 6.99
N ASN A 168 7.56 -9.18 7.24
CA ASN A 168 8.52 -8.20 6.77
C ASN A 168 8.68 -8.22 5.25
N ASP A 169 8.65 -9.39 4.63
CA ASP A 169 8.67 -9.56 3.17
C ASP A 169 7.43 -8.94 2.52
N ALA A 170 6.24 -9.16 3.09
CA ALA A 170 5.01 -8.53 2.62
C ALA A 170 5.07 -7.00 2.75
N ARG A 171 5.62 -6.48 3.85
CA ARG A 171 5.85 -5.04 4.05
C ARG A 171 6.79 -4.48 2.99
N LYS A 172 7.91 -5.17 2.72
CA LYS A 172 8.86 -4.78 1.69
C LYS A 172 8.23 -4.80 0.30
N ALA A 173 7.49 -5.84 -0.05
CA ALA A 173 6.80 -5.94 -1.33
C ALA A 173 5.79 -4.80 -1.54
N PHE A 174 5.08 -4.39 -0.47
CA PHE A 174 4.23 -3.21 -0.50
C PHE A 174 5.04 -1.93 -0.76
N SER A 175 6.10 -1.67 0.00
CA SER A 175 6.97 -0.50 -0.17
C SER A 175 7.58 -0.42 -1.58
N ASP A 176 8.13 -1.53 -2.09
CA ASP A 176 8.68 -1.62 -3.45
C ASP A 176 7.62 -1.28 -4.51
N SER A 177 6.36 -1.70 -4.30
CA SER A 177 5.27 -1.37 -5.21
C SER A 177 4.90 0.12 -5.19
N VAL A 178 4.91 0.76 -4.01
CA VAL A 178 4.70 2.20 -3.86
C VAL A 178 5.78 2.97 -4.63
N GLU A 179 7.04 2.59 -4.47
CA GLU A 179 8.15 3.22 -5.19
C GLU A 179 8.01 3.07 -6.72
N ARG A 180 7.61 1.89 -7.21
CA ARG A 180 7.35 1.66 -8.63
C ARG A 180 6.21 2.55 -9.16
N GLU A 181 5.10 2.67 -8.44
CA GLU A 181 3.99 3.53 -8.85
C GLU A 181 4.37 5.00 -8.80
N LEU A 182 5.12 5.44 -7.78
CA LEU A 182 5.65 6.81 -7.71
C LEU A 182 6.56 7.12 -8.90
N ALA A 183 7.45 6.20 -9.27
CA ALA A 183 8.31 6.34 -10.44
C ALA A 183 7.49 6.49 -11.74
N ARG A 184 6.33 5.83 -11.86
CA ARG A 184 5.42 6.00 -13.00
C ARG A 184 4.73 7.36 -12.99
N THR A 185 4.23 7.83 -11.84
CA THR A 185 3.55 9.13 -11.73
C THR A 185 4.46 10.32 -12.05
N ASN A 186 5.77 10.18 -11.84
CA ASN A 186 6.77 11.21 -12.12
C ASN A 186 7.24 11.25 -13.60
N GLN A 187 6.82 10.30 -14.44
CA GLN A 187 7.20 10.31 -15.86
C GLN A 187 6.28 11.22 -16.69
N PRO A 188 6.83 11.99 -17.66
CA PRO A 188 6.00 12.74 -18.61
C PRO A 188 5.13 11.77 -19.43
N PRO A 189 3.94 12.22 -19.88
CA PRO A 189 3.08 11.36 -20.68
C PRO A 189 3.83 11.03 -21.99
N ARG A 190 3.84 9.76 -22.38
CA ARG A 190 4.36 9.32 -23.69
C ARG A 190 3.35 9.57 -24.79
#